data_AF-A0AA41BCE8-F1
#
_entry.id   AF-A0AA41BCE8-F1
#
_cell.length_a   1.000
_cell.length_b   1.000
_cell.length_c   1.000
_cell.angle_alpha   90.00
_cell.angle_beta   90.00
_cell.angle_gamma   90.00
#
_symmetry.space_group_name_H-M   'P 1'
#
loop_
_entity.id
_entity.type
_entity.pdbx_description
1 polymer ?
#
loop_
_entity_poly.entity_id
_entity_poly.type
_entity_poly.pdbx_seq_one_letter_code
_entity_poly.pdbx_strand_id
1 'polypeptide(L)'
;MGVDVGDLLVLLGVAGCAVLAWKAAVRTGRSKGLLRLAAGLCLALSGFFFYAWYAQYLKWDFNELGRYYDPVDQVVYTDSGFVWILPASVMLAVGLLCGWRGWRR
;
A
#
# COMPACT_ATOMS: atom_id res chain seq x y z
N MET A 1 -18.01 22.90 11.29
CA MET A 1 -18.27 21.57 10.71
C MET A 1 -18.26 20.59 11.86
N GLY A 2 -19.42 20.01 12.21
CA GLY A 2 -19.51 19.05 13.32
C GLY A 2 -18.93 17.72 12.86
N VAL A 3 -18.09 17.10 13.70
CA VAL A 3 -17.60 15.74 13.45
C VAL A 3 -18.81 14.81 13.44
N ASP A 4 -19.07 14.15 12.31
CA ASP A 4 -20.19 13.22 12.19
C ASP A 4 -19.93 11.98 13.06
N VAL A 5 -20.99 11.44 13.67
CA VAL A 5 -20.87 10.24 14.51
C VAL A 5 -20.35 9.06 13.69
N GLY A 6 -20.68 9.00 12.40
CA GLY A 6 -20.12 8.06 11.43
C GLY A 6 -18.61 8.21 11.25
N ASP A 7 -18.10 9.43 11.12
CA ASP A 7 -16.65 9.69 11.00
C ASP A 7 -15.90 9.20 12.25
N LEU A 8 -16.47 9.43 13.44
CA LEU A 8 -15.87 8.96 14.69
C LEU A 8 -15.82 7.43 14.77
N LEU A 9 -16.89 6.75 14.35
CA LEU A 9 -16.95 5.28 14.32
C LEU A 9 -15.97 4.68 13.30
N VAL A 10 -15.82 5.31 12.13
CA VAL A 10 -14.83 4.91 11.13
C VAL A 10 -13.41 5.07 11.68
N LEU A 11 -13.12 6.19 12.32
CA LEU A 11 -11.80 6.44 12.93
C LEU A 11 -11.49 5.44 14.04
N LEU A 12 -12.46 5.15 14.92
CA LEU A 12 -12.30 4.13 15.97
C LEU A 12 -12.14 2.73 15.39
N GLY A 13 -12.86 2.40 14.32
CA GLY A 13 -12.73 1.13 13.60
C GLY A 13 -11.35 0.95 12.98
N VAL A 14 -10.85 1.97 12.27
CA VAL A 14 -9.51 1.95 11.66
C VAL A 14 -8.44 1.87 12.74
N ALA A 15 -8.55 2.64 13.82
CA ALA A 15 -7.62 2.59 14.95
C ALA A 15 -7.62 1.21 15.62
N GLY A 16 -8.80 0.61 15.83
CA GLY A 16 -8.94 -0.74 16.38
C GLY A 16 -8.28 -1.80 15.51
N CYS A 17 -8.55 -1.79 14.20
CA CYS A 17 -7.92 -2.68 13.22
C CYS A 17 -6.40 -2.52 13.19
N ALA A 18 -5.90 -1.27 13.23
CA ALA A 18 -4.47 -0.99 13.28
C ALA A 18 -3.81 -1.54 14.56
N VAL A 19 -4.45 -1.38 15.72
CA VAL A 19 -3.95 -1.91 17.00
C VAL A 19 -3.96 -3.44 17.04
N LEU A 20 -5.01 -4.07 16.50
CA LEU A 20 -5.11 -5.53 16.42
C LEU A 20 -4.08 -6.12 15.45
N ALA A 21 -3.92 -5.52 14.27
CA ALA A 21 -2.89 -5.88 13.31
C ALA A 21 -1.49 -5.72 13.91
N TRP A 22 -1.24 -4.62 14.66
CA TRP A 22 0.00 -4.39 15.37
C TRP A 22 0.26 -5.47 16.44
N LYS A 23 -0.72 -5.80 17.28
CA LYS A 23 -0.58 -6.85 18.30
C LYS A 23 -0.36 -8.22 17.69
N ALA A 24 -1.05 -8.54 16.59
CA ALA A 24 -0.87 -9.78 15.85
C ALA A 24 0.54 -9.87 15.25
N ALA A 25 1.03 -8.78 14.63
CA ALA A 25 2.38 -8.67 14.09
C ALA A 25 3.47 -8.78 15.17
N VAL A 26 3.24 -8.22 16.35
CA VAL A 26 4.16 -8.36 17.50
C VAL A 26 4.19 -9.81 18.01
N ARG A 27 3.05 -10.51 18.02
CA ARG A 27 2.96 -11.93 18.43
C ARG A 27 3.55 -12.90 17.40
N THR A 28 3.47 -12.60 16.11
CA THR A 28 4.05 -13.45 15.04
C THR A 28 5.57 -13.37 14.96
N GLY A 29 6.22 -12.43 15.65
CA GLY A 29 7.68 -12.26 15.68
C GLY A 29 8.49 -13.35 16.40
N ARG A 30 7.98 -14.58 16.55
CA ARG A 30 8.67 -15.67 17.26
C ARG A 30 9.65 -16.45 16.39
N SER A 31 9.51 -16.46 15.06
CA SER A 31 10.47 -17.14 14.17
C SER A 31 11.10 -16.18 13.16
N LYS A 32 12.44 -16.14 13.12
CA LYS A 32 13.20 -15.30 12.17
C LYS A 32 12.84 -15.63 10.72
N GLY A 33 12.60 -16.91 10.41
CA GLY A 33 12.20 -17.37 9.08
C GLY A 33 10.88 -16.77 8.61
N LEU A 34 9.87 -16.71 9.47
CA LEU A 34 8.55 -16.16 9.11
C LEU A 34 8.61 -14.64 8.90
N LEU A 35 9.41 -13.92 9.70
CA LEU A 35 9.64 -12.49 9.50
C LEU A 35 10.36 -12.19 8.17
N ARG A 36 11.34 -13.01 7.78
CA ARG A 36 12.05 -12.86 6.50
C ARG A 36 11.15 -13.21 5.31
N LEU A 37 10.34 -14.26 5.43
CA LEU A 37 9.33 -14.61 4.43
C LEU A 37 8.32 -13.47 4.25
N ALA A 38 7.76 -12.97 5.35
CA ALA A 38 6.83 -11.84 5.33
C ALA A 38 7.47 -10.59 4.72
N ALA A 39 8.74 -10.29 5.05
CA ALA A 39 9.48 -9.20 4.44
C ALA A 39 9.59 -9.37 2.92
N GLY A 40 9.99 -10.56 2.44
CA GLY A 40 10.08 -10.86 1.02
C GLY A 40 8.74 -10.70 0.29
N LEU A 41 7.66 -11.23 0.86
CA LEU A 41 6.31 -11.10 0.28
C LEU A 41 5.84 -9.65 0.22
N CYS A 42 6.00 -8.89 1.30
CA CYS A 42 5.64 -7.47 1.33
C CYS A 42 6.46 -6.65 0.34
N LEU A 43 7.76 -6.90 0.21
CA LEU A 43 8.61 -6.19 -0.75
C LEU A 43 8.23 -6.54 -2.20
N ALA A 44 7.92 -7.81 -2.49
CA ALA A 44 7.44 -8.22 -3.80
C ALA A 44 6.10 -7.55 -4.16
N LEU A 45 5.15 -7.54 -3.22
CA LEU A 45 3.86 -6.85 -3.40
C LEU A 45 4.05 -5.34 -3.56
N SER A 46 4.96 -4.73 -2.80
CA SER A 46 5.31 -3.32 -2.95
C SER A 46 5.81 -3.03 -4.37
N GLY A 47 6.75 -3.83 -4.88
CA GLY A 47 7.25 -3.71 -6.25
C GLY A 47 6.14 -3.84 -7.29
N PHE A 48 5.24 -4.80 -7.12
CA PHE A 48 4.07 -4.98 -7.99
C PHE A 48 3.17 -3.74 -8.00
N PHE A 49 2.82 -3.17 -6.83
CA PHE A 49 1.98 -1.97 -6.77
C PHE A 49 2.69 -0.72 -7.27
N PHE A 50 3.99 -0.57 -7.05
CA PHE A 50 4.77 0.50 -7.68
C PHE A 50 4.78 0.38 -9.20
N TYR A 51 4.90 -0.83 -9.74
CA TYR A 51 4.78 -1.06 -11.17
C TYR A 51 3.37 -0.73 -11.68
N ALA A 52 2.31 -1.12 -10.95
CA ALA A 52 0.95 -0.74 -11.29
C ALA A 52 0.76 0.79 -11.29
N TRP A 53 1.29 1.50 -10.28
CA TRP A 53 1.29 2.95 -10.24
C TRP A 53 2.06 3.56 -11.42
N TYR A 54 3.24 3.03 -11.76
CA TYR A 54 3.99 3.47 -12.94
C TYR A 54 3.19 3.28 -14.24
N ALA A 55 2.65 2.07 -14.44
CA ALA A 55 1.97 1.67 -15.66
C ALA A 55 0.62 2.36 -15.86
N GLN A 56 -0.06 2.72 -14.77
CA GLN A 56 -1.40 3.33 -14.81
C GLN A 56 -1.36 4.86 -14.66
N TYR A 57 -0.29 5.41 -14.08
CA TYR A 57 -0.22 6.84 -13.72
C TYR A 57 1.09 7.49 -14.15
N LEU A 58 2.23 7.10 -13.57
CA LEU A 58 3.46 7.91 -13.66
C LEU A 58 4.02 8.07 -15.08
N LYS A 59 3.81 7.09 -15.96
CA LYS A 59 4.38 7.12 -17.32
C LYS A 59 3.59 7.95 -18.33
N TRP A 60 2.38 8.40 -17.97
CA TRP A 60 1.45 9.06 -18.89
C TRP A 60 1.43 10.58 -18.67
N ASP A 61 1.23 11.31 -19.76
CA ASP A 61 1.06 12.77 -19.74
C ASP A 61 -0.43 13.11 -19.84
N PHE A 62 -1.06 13.40 -18.70
CA PHE A 62 -2.50 13.63 -18.62
C PHE A 62 -2.87 15.05 -19.08
N ASN A 63 -3.98 15.18 -19.80
CA ASN A 63 -4.54 16.48 -20.14
C ASN A 63 -5.22 17.17 -18.94
N GLU A 64 -5.78 18.36 -19.16
CA GLU A 64 -6.48 19.14 -18.13
C GLU A 64 -7.69 18.42 -17.50
N LEU A 65 -8.22 17.40 -18.17
CA LEU A 65 -9.33 16.57 -17.67
C LEU A 65 -8.84 15.31 -16.94
N GLY A 66 -7.53 15.16 -16.71
CA GLY A 66 -6.93 14.01 -16.05
C GLY A 66 -6.96 12.72 -16.89
N ARG A 67 -6.99 12.84 -18.23
CA ARG A 67 -7.13 11.70 -19.16
C ARG A 67 -5.97 11.64 -20.14
N TYR A 68 -5.53 10.43 -20.45
CA TYR A 68 -4.62 10.13 -21.55
C TYR A 68 -5.24 9.02 -22.40
N TYR A 69 -5.33 9.24 -23.71
CA TYR A 69 -5.80 8.21 -24.64
C TYR A 69 -4.61 7.59 -25.36
N ASP A 70 -4.47 6.27 -25.20
CA ASP A 70 -3.48 5.49 -25.93
C ASP A 70 -4.07 5.06 -27.29
N PRO A 71 -3.56 5.58 -28.42
CA PRO A 71 -4.08 5.24 -29.74
C PRO A 71 -3.67 3.84 -30.21
N VAL A 72 -2.66 3.21 -29.61
CA VAL A 72 -2.21 1.87 -29.97
C VAL A 72 -3.12 0.84 -29.31
N ASP A 73 -3.23 0.93 -27.99
CA ASP A 73 -4.03 -0.02 -27.21
C ASP A 73 -5.53 0.36 -27.16
N GLN A 74 -5.89 1.55 -27.65
CA GLN A 74 -7.26 2.07 -27.66
C GLN A 74 -7.88 2.19 -26.25
N VAL A 75 -7.04 2.45 -25.24
CA VAL A 75 -7.44 2.56 -23.82
C VAL A 75 -7.28 4.00 -23.33
N VAL A 76 -8.20 4.43 -22.45
CA VAL A 76 -8.09 5.71 -21.74
C VAL A 76 -7.56 5.46 -20.33
N TYR A 77 -6.41 6.05 -20.02
CA TYR A 77 -5.85 6.11 -18.68
C TYR A 77 -6.36 7.36 -17.96
N THR A 78 -6.47 7.26 -16.64
CA THR A 78 -6.94 8.35 -15.78
C THR A 78 -5.98 8.60 -14.64
N ASP A 79 -5.95 9.85 -14.17
CA ASP A 79 -5.16 10.28 -13.02
C ASP A 79 -5.48 9.53 -11.71
N SER A 80 -6.64 8.87 -11.64
CA SER A 80 -7.03 8.00 -10.53
C SER A 80 -6.04 6.84 -10.27
N GLY A 81 -5.24 6.49 -11.28
CA GLY A 81 -4.13 5.54 -11.15
C GLY A 81 -3.10 5.92 -10.06
N PHE A 82 -3.11 7.18 -9.60
CA PHE A 82 -2.29 7.64 -8.45
C PHE A 82 -2.52 6.78 -7.20
N VAL A 83 -3.72 6.22 -6.98
CA VAL A 83 -4.08 5.47 -5.77
C VAL A 83 -3.14 4.29 -5.47
N TRP A 84 -2.52 3.70 -6.50
CA TRP A 84 -1.64 2.54 -6.37
C TRP A 84 -0.36 2.83 -5.57
N ILE A 85 0.05 4.10 -5.42
CA ILE A 85 1.19 4.47 -4.59
C ILE A 85 0.95 4.19 -3.10
N LEU A 86 -0.31 4.20 -2.65
CA LEU A 86 -0.68 3.99 -1.25
C LEU A 86 -0.38 2.55 -0.80
N PRO A 87 -0.95 1.49 -1.42
CA PRO A 87 -0.61 0.12 -1.04
C PRO A 87 0.86 -0.18 -1.31
N ALA A 88 1.47 0.38 -2.35
CA ALA A 88 2.90 0.22 -2.63
C ALA A 88 3.78 0.69 -1.46
N SER A 89 3.49 1.89 -0.92
CA SER A 89 4.25 2.49 0.18
C SER A 89 4.01 1.77 1.51
N VAL A 90 2.77 1.35 1.79
CA VAL A 90 2.43 0.60 3.01
C VAL A 90 3.16 -0.75 3.01
N MET A 91 3.11 -1.50 1.90
CA MET A 91 3.80 -2.78 1.77
C MET A 91 5.32 -2.62 1.87
N LEU A 92 5.89 -1.53 1.31
CA LEU A 92 7.31 -1.22 1.46
C LEU A 92 7.68 -1.05 2.94
N ALA A 93 6.95 -0.19 3.66
CA ALA A 93 7.20 0.07 5.08
C ALA A 93 7.11 -1.20 5.92
N VAL A 94 6.05 -2.00 5.72
CA VAL A 94 5.88 -3.28 6.43
C VAL A 94 7.01 -4.26 6.10
N GLY A 95 7.38 -4.39 4.81
CA GLY A 95 8.45 -5.27 4.37
C GLY A 95 9.80 -4.90 4.99
N LEU A 96 10.15 -3.61 5.00
CA LEU A 96 11.35 -3.09 5.63
C LEU A 96 11.36 -3.33 7.15
N LEU A 97 10.23 -3.08 7.83
CA LEU A 97 10.10 -3.31 9.27
C LEU A 97 10.26 -4.80 9.63
N CYS A 98 9.64 -5.70 8.86
CA CYS A 98 9.77 -7.14 9.04
C CYS A 98 11.20 -7.62 8.79
N GLY A 99 11.85 -7.13 7.73
CA GLY A 99 13.23 -7.47 7.39
C GLY A 99 14.21 -7.01 8.47
N TRP A 100 14.07 -5.76 8.93
CA TRP A 100 14.88 -5.19 10.01
C TRP A 100 14.74 -5.98 11.31
N ARG A 101 13.51 -6.33 11.71
CA ARG A 101 13.25 -7.16 12.91
C ARG A 101 13.78 -8.59 12.76
N GLY A 102 13.68 -9.19 11.57
CA GLY A 102 14.16 -10.54 11.27
C GLY A 102 15.69 -10.64 11.18
N TRP A 103 16.40 -9.52 11.06
CA TRP A 103 17.87 -9.46 11.09
C TRP A 103 18.42 -9.10 12.48
N ARG A 104 17.74 -8.25 13.26
CA ARG A 104 18.22 -7.85 14.60
C ARG A 104 18.02 -8.88 15.71
N ARG A 105 17.15 -9.87 15.54
CA ARG A 105 16.97 -10.98 16.50
C ARG A 105 17.87 -12.14 16.14
#